data_AF-A0A2N6SHA7-F1
#
_entry.id   AF-A0A2N6SHA7-F1
#
_cell.length_a   1.000
_cell.length_b   1.000
_cell.length_c   1.000
_cell.angle_alpha   90.00
_cell.angle_beta   90.00
_cell.angle_gamma   90.00
#
_symmetry.space_group_name_H-M   'P 1'
#
loop_
_entity.id
_entity.type
_entity.pdbx_description
1 polymer ?
#
loop_
_entity_poly.entity_id
_entity_poly.type
_entity_poly.pdbx_seq_one_letter_code
_entity_poly.pdbx_strand_id
1 'polypeptide(L)'
;MGKKKIIRNNFSITKPGQKKLTKREAIDLTINEIEESYTKRLNTEVNLKVADFIGDFCLALAWSLRNNHNYGAKRIERTIRELFEVVSDAKMKEAGQILFDMSEIKEQLLVETGLDIEPVIVEEVNKHLTRVKEFKENE
;
A
#
# COMPACT_ATOMS: atom_id res chain seq x y z
N MET A 1 7.73 -31.11 -43.52
CA MET A 1 6.60 -31.76 -42.80
C MET A 1 6.68 -31.36 -41.34
N GLY A 2 5.66 -30.67 -40.82
CA GLY A 2 5.71 -29.97 -39.53
C GLY A 2 5.67 -30.89 -38.30
N LYS A 3 6.46 -30.57 -37.28
CA LYS A 3 6.39 -31.20 -35.95
C LYS A 3 5.07 -30.81 -35.28
N LYS A 4 4.17 -31.77 -35.04
CA LYS A 4 2.96 -31.55 -34.22
C LYS A 4 3.37 -31.25 -32.77
N LYS A 5 3.00 -30.07 -32.26
CA LYS A 5 3.09 -29.70 -30.84
C LYS A 5 2.20 -30.65 -30.03
N ILE A 6 2.79 -31.36 -29.07
CA ILE A 6 2.03 -32.08 -28.04
C ILE A 6 1.46 -31.02 -27.09
N ILE A 7 0.15 -30.80 -27.15
CA ILE A 7 -0.58 -29.99 -26.18
C ILE A 7 -0.66 -30.84 -24.91
N ARG A 8 0.13 -30.50 -23.88
CA ARG A 8 0.01 -31.12 -22.56
C ARG A 8 -1.29 -30.63 -21.94
N ASN A 9 -2.24 -31.54 -21.81
CA ASN A 9 -3.47 -31.32 -21.05
C ASN A 9 -3.12 -31.26 -19.55
N ASN A 10 -3.58 -30.22 -18.85
CA ASN A 10 -3.28 -29.97 -17.42
C ASN A 10 -4.04 -30.90 -16.46
N PHE A 11 -4.89 -31.79 -16.96
CA PHE A 11 -5.45 -32.89 -16.15
C PHE A 11 -4.47 -34.06 -16.13
N SER A 12 -3.31 -33.86 -15.50
CA SER A 12 -2.27 -34.89 -15.39
C SER A 12 -2.71 -36.04 -14.49
N ILE A 13 -2.67 -37.24 -15.07
CA ILE A 13 -2.78 -38.56 -14.44
C ILE A 13 -1.89 -38.62 -13.19
N THR A 14 -2.48 -39.02 -12.06
CA THR A 14 -1.83 -39.21 -10.76
C THR A 14 -0.62 -40.13 -10.90
N LYS A 15 0.54 -39.73 -10.39
CA LYS A 15 1.75 -40.57 -10.43
C LYS A 15 1.57 -41.81 -9.54
N PRO A 16 2.12 -42.98 -9.90
CA PRO A 16 2.10 -44.16 -9.05
C PRO A 16 2.76 -43.85 -7.69
N GLY A 17 2.02 -43.99 -6.59
CA GLY A 17 2.50 -43.72 -5.23
C GLY A 17 1.90 -42.49 -4.53
N GLN A 18 1.14 -41.63 -5.23
CA GLN A 18 0.40 -40.56 -4.56
C GLN A 18 -0.79 -41.13 -3.77
N LYS A 19 -0.81 -40.95 -2.43
CA LYS A 19 -2.00 -41.22 -1.61
C LYS A 19 -3.17 -40.42 -2.18
N LYS A 20 -4.28 -41.09 -2.48
CA LYS A 20 -5.54 -40.40 -2.82
C LYS A 20 -5.95 -39.57 -1.61
N LEU A 21 -5.98 -38.26 -1.77
CA LEU A 21 -6.55 -37.35 -0.80
C LEU A 21 -7.98 -37.80 -0.49
N THR A 22 -8.30 -37.91 0.79
CA THR A 22 -9.67 -38.12 1.23
C THR A 22 -10.53 -36.93 0.79
N LYS A 23 -11.85 -37.14 0.66
CA LYS A 23 -12.76 -36.05 0.27
C LYS A 23 -12.59 -34.80 1.15
N ARG A 24 -12.29 -34.99 2.44
CA ARG A 24 -12.09 -33.90 3.40
C ARG A 24 -10.80 -33.12 3.10
N GLU A 25 -9.68 -33.81 2.90
CA GLU A 25 -8.41 -33.16 2.58
C GLU A 25 -8.45 -32.44 1.22
N ALA A 26 -9.19 -32.98 0.24
CA ALA A 26 -9.40 -32.29 -1.04
C ALA A 26 -10.24 -31.01 -0.90
N ILE A 27 -11.25 -31.03 -0.03
CA ILE A 27 -12.06 -29.83 0.29
C ILE A 27 -11.20 -28.79 1.03
N ASP A 28 -10.43 -29.20 2.02
CA ASP A 28 -9.57 -28.30 2.80
C ASP A 28 -8.50 -27.63 1.92
N LEU A 29 -7.89 -28.39 1.00
CA LEU A 29 -6.99 -27.84 -0.03
C LEU A 29 -7.68 -26.79 -0.91
N THR A 30 -8.90 -27.10 -1.37
CA THR A 30 -9.65 -26.19 -2.25
C THR A 30 -10.03 -24.89 -1.51
N ILE A 31 -10.40 -24.99 -0.22
CA ILE A 31 -10.73 -23.83 0.62
C ILE A 31 -9.48 -22.97 0.84
N ASN A 32 -8.35 -23.59 1.19
CA ASN A 32 -7.09 -22.87 1.38
C ASN A 32 -6.63 -22.16 0.09
N GLU A 33 -6.74 -22.82 -1.08
CA GLU A 33 -6.44 -22.20 -2.38
C GLU A 33 -7.35 -21.00 -2.69
N ILE A 34 -8.64 -21.09 -2.34
CA ILE A 34 -9.59 -19.99 -2.48
C ILE A 34 -9.22 -18.83 -1.54
N GLU A 35 -8.92 -19.11 -0.27
CA GLU A 35 -8.52 -18.11 0.74
C GLU A 35 -7.21 -17.40 0.37
N GLU A 36 -6.21 -18.13 -0.12
CA GLU A 36 -4.96 -17.56 -0.63
C GLU A 36 -5.21 -16.65 -1.83
N SER A 37 -6.08 -17.07 -2.76
CA SER A 37 -6.44 -16.27 -3.93
C SER A 37 -7.19 -14.98 -3.56
N TYR A 38 -8.08 -15.07 -2.57
CA TYR A 38 -8.84 -13.94 -2.05
C TYR A 38 -7.92 -12.96 -1.32
N THR A 39 -7.05 -13.46 -0.44
CA THR A 39 -6.04 -12.66 0.26
C THR A 39 -5.12 -11.95 -0.72
N LYS A 40 -4.69 -12.62 -1.80
CA LYS A 40 -3.86 -12.01 -2.84
C LYS A 40 -4.60 -10.91 -3.62
N ARG A 41 -5.88 -11.12 -3.95
CA ARG A 41 -6.72 -10.09 -4.60
C ARG A 41 -6.95 -8.90 -3.68
N LEU A 42 -7.32 -9.15 -2.42
CA LEU A 42 -7.51 -8.11 -1.42
C LEU A 42 -6.23 -7.31 -1.20
N ASN A 43 -5.08 -7.97 -1.06
CA ASN A 43 -3.79 -7.31 -0.97
C ASN A 43 -3.50 -6.47 -2.21
N THR A 44 -3.83 -6.97 -3.41
CA THR A 44 -3.65 -6.20 -4.65
C THR A 44 -4.56 -4.97 -4.69
N GLU A 45 -5.84 -5.11 -4.36
CA GLU A 45 -6.79 -3.99 -4.32
C GLU A 45 -6.45 -2.96 -3.23
N VAL A 46 -6.04 -3.42 -2.05
CA VAL A 46 -5.54 -2.55 -0.97
C VAL A 46 -4.29 -1.84 -1.43
N ASN A 47 -3.33 -2.54 -2.04
CA ASN A 47 -2.10 -1.93 -2.55
C ASN A 47 -2.40 -0.89 -3.66
N LEU A 48 -3.38 -1.15 -4.53
CA LEU A 48 -3.81 -0.18 -5.54
C LEU A 48 -4.46 1.05 -4.91
N LYS A 49 -5.38 0.87 -3.95
CA LYS A 49 -5.99 2.00 -3.22
C LYS A 49 -4.96 2.82 -2.43
N VAL A 50 -3.97 2.15 -1.85
CA VAL A 50 -2.85 2.80 -1.16
C VAL A 50 -1.96 3.54 -2.17
N ALA A 51 -1.69 2.96 -3.34
CA ALA A 51 -0.93 3.62 -4.40
C ALA A 51 -1.66 4.86 -4.95
N ASP A 52 -2.97 4.78 -5.16
CA ASP A 52 -3.81 5.91 -5.58
C ASP A 52 -3.78 7.02 -4.51
N PHE A 53 -3.97 6.67 -3.23
CA PHE A 53 -3.88 7.63 -2.13
C PHE A 53 -2.51 8.30 -2.04
N ILE A 54 -1.41 7.55 -2.18
CA ILE A 54 -0.05 8.10 -2.18
C ILE A 54 0.15 9.03 -3.38
N GLY A 55 -0.37 8.66 -4.56
CA GLY A 55 -0.33 9.48 -5.77
C GLY A 55 -1.05 10.81 -5.58
N ASP A 56 -2.29 10.77 -5.08
CA ASP A 56 -3.10 11.95 -4.79
C ASP A 56 -2.44 12.84 -3.72
N PHE A 57 -1.88 12.22 -2.66
CA PHE A 57 -1.14 12.94 -1.63
C PHE A 57 0.08 13.66 -2.20
N CYS A 58 0.91 12.99 -3.01
CA CYS A 58 2.08 13.60 -3.62
C CYS A 58 1.71 14.74 -4.58
N LEU A 59 0.61 14.58 -5.32
CA LEU A 59 0.10 15.62 -6.20
C LEU A 59 -0.40 16.84 -5.42
N ALA A 60 -1.16 16.62 -4.34
CA ALA A 60 -1.63 17.70 -3.46
C ALA A 60 -0.45 18.43 -2.79
N LEU A 61 0.57 17.70 -2.33
CA LEU A 61 1.80 18.28 -1.78
C LEU A 61 2.54 19.11 -2.83
N ALA A 62 2.75 18.58 -4.04
CA ALA A 62 3.39 19.29 -5.14
C ALA A 62 2.67 20.59 -5.48
N TRP A 63 1.33 20.54 -5.54
CA TRP A 63 0.50 21.71 -5.79
C TRP A 63 0.59 22.74 -4.66
N SER A 64 0.55 22.30 -3.40
CA SER A 64 0.70 23.19 -2.23
C SER A 64 2.08 23.88 -2.23
N LEU A 65 3.16 23.13 -2.47
CA LEU A 65 4.53 23.66 -2.58
C LEU A 65 4.64 24.70 -3.70
N ARG A 66 3.99 24.47 -4.84
CA ARG A 66 3.97 25.44 -5.93
C ARG A 66 3.17 26.69 -5.57
N ASN A 67 1.94 26.51 -5.08
CA ASN A 67 0.97 27.60 -4.97
C ASN A 67 1.18 28.46 -3.70
N ASN A 68 1.59 27.82 -2.60
CA ASN A 68 1.71 28.49 -1.29
C ASN A 68 3.17 28.87 -0.97
N HIS A 69 4.14 28.17 -1.56
CA HIS A 69 5.56 28.37 -1.26
C HIS A 69 6.40 28.77 -2.49
N ASN A 70 5.77 28.89 -3.67
CA ASN A 70 6.40 29.28 -4.93
C ASN A 70 7.61 28.41 -5.34
N TYR A 71 7.60 27.13 -4.98
CA TYR A 71 8.68 26.22 -5.36
C TYR A 71 8.70 26.03 -6.89
N GLY A 72 9.90 25.95 -7.46
CA GLY A 72 10.10 25.56 -8.86
C GLY A 72 10.12 24.04 -9.04
N ALA A 73 9.93 23.56 -10.26
CA ALA A 73 9.79 22.13 -10.57
C ALA A 73 10.89 21.25 -9.95
N LYS A 74 12.17 21.63 -10.09
CA LYS A 74 13.31 20.87 -9.51
C LYS A 74 13.25 20.77 -7.99
N ARG A 75 12.77 21.82 -7.32
CA ARG A 75 12.68 21.84 -5.85
C ARG A 75 11.54 20.94 -5.37
N ILE A 76 10.40 20.99 -6.07
CA ILE A 76 9.27 20.09 -5.81
C ILE A 76 9.68 18.63 -6.00
N GLU A 77 10.32 18.31 -7.13
CA GLU A 77 10.82 16.96 -7.40
C GLU A 77 11.77 16.49 -6.29
N ARG A 78 12.73 17.32 -5.92
CA ARG A 78 13.67 17.01 -4.84
C ARG A 78 12.95 16.73 -3.51
N THR A 79 12.02 17.60 -3.10
CA THR A 79 11.25 17.41 -1.85
C THR A 79 10.45 16.11 -1.86
N ILE A 80 9.83 15.74 -2.99
CA ILE A 80 9.09 14.47 -3.10
C ILE A 80 10.05 13.29 -3.00
N ARG A 81 11.22 13.33 -3.66
CA ARG A 81 12.23 12.26 -3.57
C ARG A 81 12.73 12.08 -2.15
N GLU A 82 13.10 13.17 -1.47
CA GLU A 82 13.55 13.15 -0.07
C GLU A 82 12.46 12.59 0.86
N LEU A 83 11.19 12.93 0.63
CA LEU A 83 10.07 12.33 1.36
C LEU A 83 10.00 10.80 1.18
N PHE A 84 10.11 10.30 -0.05
CA PHE A 84 10.08 8.86 -0.32
C PHE A 84 11.29 8.12 0.27
N GLU A 85 12.47 8.76 0.31
CA GLU A 85 13.65 8.22 0.98
C GLU A 85 13.39 8.01 2.47
N VAL A 86 12.86 9.03 3.17
CA VAL A 86 12.51 8.92 4.61
C VAL A 86 11.49 7.80 4.86
N VAL A 87 10.44 7.72 4.04
CA VAL A 87 9.43 6.66 4.17
C VAL A 87 10.04 5.28 3.90
N SER A 88 10.91 5.16 2.90
CA SER A 88 11.60 3.92 2.57
C SER A 88 12.49 3.46 3.73
N ASP A 89 13.31 4.36 4.29
CA ASP A 89 14.21 4.06 5.41
C ASP A 89 13.44 3.62 6.66
N ALA A 90 12.32 4.29 6.97
CA ALA A 90 11.43 3.90 8.07
C ALA A 90 10.82 2.49 7.88
N LYS A 91 10.69 2.05 6.63
CA LYS A 91 10.12 0.74 6.26
C LYS A 91 11.15 -0.38 6.18
N MET A 92 12.45 -0.08 6.19
CA MET A 92 13.50 -1.10 6.15
C MET A 92 13.43 -2.09 7.32
N LYS A 93 12.76 -1.74 8.42
CA LYS A 93 12.48 -2.67 9.53
C LYS A 93 11.74 -3.94 9.08
N GLU A 94 10.88 -3.82 8.07
CA GLU A 94 10.16 -4.94 7.47
C GLU A 94 11.09 -5.89 6.68
N ALA A 95 12.22 -5.37 6.21
CA ALA A 95 13.31 -6.13 5.59
C ALA A 95 14.38 -6.59 6.61
N GLY A 96 14.13 -6.43 7.91
CA GLY A 96 15.04 -6.84 8.99
C GLY A 96 16.18 -5.86 9.30
N GLN A 97 16.13 -4.64 8.77
CA GLN A 97 17.10 -3.59 9.06
C GLN A 97 16.43 -2.36 9.67
N ILE A 98 16.76 -2.02 10.90
CA ILE A 98 16.27 -0.79 11.53
C ILE A 98 17.25 0.32 11.15
N LEU A 99 16.88 1.12 10.16
CA LEU A 99 17.61 2.34 9.81
C LEU A 99 17.04 3.56 10.53
N PHE A 100 15.72 3.52 10.80
CA PHE A 100 14.96 4.72 11.11
C PHE A 100 13.59 4.38 11.73
N ASP A 101 13.14 5.10 12.78
CA ASP A 101 11.79 4.96 13.37
C ASP A 101 10.99 6.27 13.26
N MET A 102 9.74 6.16 12.81
CA MET A 102 8.82 7.30 12.69
C MET A 102 8.38 7.85 14.05
N SER A 103 8.39 7.02 15.10
CA SER A 103 8.08 7.47 16.46
C SER A 103 9.11 8.51 16.94
N GLU A 104 10.38 8.28 16.62
CA GLU A 104 11.49 9.19 16.93
C GLU A 104 11.38 10.51 16.15
N ILE A 105 10.94 10.49 14.86
CA ILE A 105 10.66 11.74 14.13
C ILE A 105 9.63 12.59 14.86
N LYS A 106 8.54 11.96 15.32
CA LYS A 106 7.46 12.72 15.95
C LYS A 106 7.98 13.45 17.19
N GLU A 107 8.74 12.76 18.03
CA GLU A 107 9.37 13.36 19.21
C GLU A 107 10.38 14.45 18.82
N GLN A 108 11.23 14.18 17.83
CA GLN A 108 12.23 15.15 17.37
C GLN A 108 11.60 16.41 16.79
N LEU A 109 10.54 16.27 15.98
CA LEU A 109 9.80 17.40 15.41
C LEU A 109 9.20 18.27 16.51
N LEU A 110 8.61 17.64 17.54
CA LEU A 110 8.09 18.34 18.72
C LEU A 110 9.21 19.06 19.49
N VAL A 111 10.33 18.40 19.73
CA VAL A 111 11.46 18.98 20.49
C VAL A 111 12.10 20.14 19.74
N GLU A 112 12.34 20.01 18.44
CA GLU A 112 13.08 21.00 17.65
C GLU A 112 12.23 22.19 17.21
N THR A 113 10.93 21.97 16.96
CA THR A 113 10.06 23.00 16.37
C THR A 113 8.88 23.38 17.26
N GLY A 114 8.63 22.63 18.33
CA GLY A 114 7.43 22.77 19.16
C GLY A 114 6.16 22.21 18.49
N LEU A 115 6.28 21.58 17.32
CA LEU A 115 5.13 21.07 16.56
C LEU A 115 4.79 19.63 16.97
N ASP A 116 3.66 19.48 17.66
CA ASP A 116 2.99 18.18 17.73
C ASP A 116 2.12 17.99 16.47
N ILE A 117 2.55 17.09 15.59
CA ILE A 117 1.91 16.89 14.29
C ILE A 117 0.59 16.10 14.39
N GLU A 118 0.42 15.26 15.41
CA GLU A 118 -0.76 14.40 15.54
C GLU A 118 -2.07 15.19 15.66
N PRO A 119 -2.18 16.19 16.57
CA PRO A 119 -3.37 17.02 16.66
C PRO A 119 -3.71 17.73 15.35
N VAL A 120 -2.71 18.18 14.60
CA VAL A 120 -2.90 18.85 13.30
C VAL A 120 -3.52 17.88 12.29
N ILE A 121 -3.01 16.65 12.21
CA ILE A 121 -3.58 15.61 11.32
C ILE A 121 -5.03 15.31 11.72
N VAL A 122 -5.29 15.11 13.02
CA VAL A 122 -6.64 14.80 13.53
C VAL A 122 -7.62 15.92 13.19
N GLU A 123 -7.23 17.18 13.35
CA GLU A 123 -8.06 18.33 13.02
C GLU A 123 -8.43 18.36 11.53
N GLU A 124 -7.46 18.17 10.64
CA GLU A 124 -7.71 18.17 9.19
C GLU A 124 -8.59 17.00 8.74
N VAL A 125 -8.41 15.81 9.34
CA VAL A 125 -9.30 14.65 9.11
C VAL A 125 -10.72 15.00 9.56
N ASN A 126 -10.89 15.60 10.74
CA ASN A 126 -12.21 15.99 11.23
C ASN A 126 -12.88 17.04 10.33
N LYS A 127 -12.13 18.03 9.82
CA LYS A 127 -12.65 18.99 8.84
C LYS A 127 -13.15 18.31 7.57
N HIS A 128 -12.40 17.32 7.06
CA HIS A 128 -12.84 16.54 5.90
C HIS A 128 -14.13 15.76 6.20
N LEU A 129 -14.20 15.06 7.34
CA LEU A 129 -15.39 14.30 7.74
C LEU A 129 -16.63 15.19 7.88
N THR A 130 -16.48 16.39 8.45
CA THR A 130 -17.57 17.38 8.54
C THR A 130 -18.03 17.82 7.16
N ARG A 131 -17.10 18.16 6.25
CA ARG A 131 -17.47 18.52 4.87
C ARG A 131 -18.23 17.41 4.15
N VAL A 132 -17.80 16.16 4.30
CA VAL A 132 -18.50 15.01 3.69
C VAL A 132 -19.91 14.86 4.24
N LYS A 133 -20.11 15.06 5.55
CA LYS A 133 -21.45 15.04 6.16
C LYS A 133 -22.33 16.16 5.61
N GLU A 134 -21.82 17.39 5.58
CA GLU A 134 -22.53 18.55 5.03
C GLU A 134 -22.93 18.33 3.56
N PHE A 135 -22.06 17.77 2.74
CA PHE A 135 -22.40 17.46 1.35
C PHE A 135 -23.50 16.41 1.23
N LYS A 136 -23.50 15.37 2.08
CA LYS A 136 -24.53 14.31 2.07
C LYS A 136 -25.87 14.75 2.64
N GLU A 137 -25.88 15.71 3.55
CA GLU A 137 -27.11 16.28 4.13
C GLU A 137 -27.78 17.29 3.20
N ASN A 138 -27.04 17.82 2.21
CA ASN A 138 -27.51 18.76 1.20
C ASN A 138 -27.81 18.12 -0.18
N GLU A 139 -27.65 16.80 -0.31
CA GLU A 139 -28.12 15.98 -1.45
C GLU A 139 -29.52 15.42 -1.19
#